data_AF-A0A554VA80-F1
#
_entry.id   AF-A0A554VA80-F1
#
_cell.length_a   1.000
_cell.length_b   1.000
_cell.length_c   1.000
_cell.angle_alpha   90.00
_cell.angle_beta   90.00
_cell.angle_gamma   90.00
#
_symmetry.space_group_name_H-M   'P 1'
#
loop_
_entity.id
_entity.type
_entity.pdbx_description
1 polymer ?
#
loop_
_entity_poly.entity_id
_entity_poly.type
_entity_poly.pdbx_seq_one_letter_code
_entity_poly.pdbx_strand_id
1 'polypeptide(L)'
;MPCFLKQTIMRSKAIQENTEIVLAKKKLRSQVLTIATRTGIHDTNDWEKFNRFMLHNSVCKKSLNLYNLEELEELVLQFRALERNYNKSADKTGTKAWAHKWGLPSTSNN
;
A
#
# COMPACT_ATOMS: atom_id res chain seq x y z
N MET A 1 -16.38 7.57 46.90
CA MET A 1 -16.12 8.44 45.73
C MET A 1 -15.32 7.67 44.66
N PRO A 2 -15.94 7.03 43.63
CA PRO A 2 -15.13 6.37 42.60
C PRO A 2 -15.54 6.56 41.12
N CYS A 3 -16.62 7.28 40.78
CA CYS A 3 -17.07 7.35 39.36
C CYS A 3 -16.11 8.09 38.43
N PHE A 4 -15.45 9.15 38.89
CA PHE A 4 -14.54 9.97 38.07
C PHE A 4 -13.27 9.24 37.64
N LEU A 5 -12.64 8.48 38.55
CA LEU A 5 -11.44 7.69 38.22
C LEU A 5 -11.75 6.60 37.19
N LYS A 6 -12.91 5.95 37.30
CA LYS A 6 -13.35 4.95 36.31
C LYS A 6 -13.53 5.58 34.92
N GLN A 7 -14.10 6.78 34.84
CA GLN A 7 -14.29 7.50 33.58
C GLN A 7 -12.95 7.81 32.88
N THR A 8 -11.94 8.28 33.62
CA THR A 8 -10.62 8.64 33.08
C THR A 8 -9.83 7.41 32.60
N ILE A 9 -9.92 6.30 33.32
CA ILE A 9 -9.27 5.04 32.93
C ILE A 9 -9.90 4.48 31.65
N MET A 10 -11.23 4.51 31.53
CA MET A 10 -11.89 4.06 30.29
C MET A 10 -11.52 4.96 29.10
N ARG A 11 -11.45 6.28 29.31
CA ARG A 11 -11.09 7.22 28.26
C ARG A 11 -9.64 7.07 27.77
N SER A 12 -8.70 6.84 28.68
CA SER A 12 -7.29 6.62 28.31
C SER A 12 -7.08 5.32 27.53
N LYS A 13 -7.76 4.23 27.93
CA LYS A 13 -7.77 2.97 27.16
C LYS A 13 -8.31 3.16 25.74
N ALA A 14 -9.45 3.82 25.59
CA ALA A 14 -10.02 4.12 24.28
C ALA A 14 -9.09 4.99 23.41
N ILE A 15 -8.35 5.92 24.00
CA ILE A 15 -7.34 6.72 23.28
C ILE A 15 -6.19 5.81 22.80
N GLN A 16 -5.69 4.92 23.65
CA GLN A 16 -4.63 3.97 23.30
C GLN A 16 -5.05 3.07 22.13
N GLU A 17 -6.24 2.46 22.22
CA GLU A 17 -6.79 1.61 21.16
C GLU A 17 -6.90 2.35 19.81
N ASN A 18 -7.39 3.60 19.82
CA ASN A 18 -7.45 4.42 18.61
C ASN A 18 -6.05 4.73 18.04
N THR A 19 -5.04 4.99 18.89
CA THR A 19 -3.68 5.26 18.42
C THR A 19 -3.04 4.03 17.75
N GLU A 20 -3.29 2.84 18.28
CA GLU A 20 -2.80 1.58 17.73
C GLU A 20 -3.38 1.30 16.34
N ILE A 21 -4.70 1.50 16.17
CA ILE A 21 -5.38 1.35 14.88
C ILE A 21 -4.80 2.33 13.84
N VAL A 22 -4.62 3.60 14.22
CA VAL A 22 -4.03 4.61 13.31
C VAL A 22 -2.61 4.22 12.91
N LEU A 23 -1.81 3.72 13.85
CA LEU A 23 -0.43 3.28 13.58
C LEU A 23 -0.40 2.06 12.67
N ALA A 24 -1.28 1.08 12.89
CA ALA A 24 -1.40 -0.11 12.05
C ALA A 24 -1.75 0.28 10.60
N LYS A 25 -2.74 1.16 10.40
CA LYS A 25 -3.10 1.68 9.07
C LYS A 25 -1.91 2.39 8.41
N LYS A 26 -1.15 3.20 9.16
CA LYS A 26 0.06 3.86 8.62
C LYS A 26 1.11 2.86 8.15
N LYS A 27 1.37 1.81 8.94
CA LYS A 27 2.33 0.75 8.58
C LYS A 27 1.93 0.03 7.31
N LEU A 28 0.66 -0.39 7.19
CA LEU A 28 0.16 -1.10 6.01
C LEU A 28 0.19 -0.21 4.76
N ARG A 29 -0.22 1.07 4.87
CA ARG A 29 -0.08 2.04 3.75
C ARG A 29 1.37 2.18 3.30
N SER A 30 2.29 2.28 4.25
CA SER A 30 3.73 2.36 3.94
C SER A 30 4.20 1.12 3.19
N GLN A 31 3.79 -0.08 3.61
CA GLN A 31 4.14 -1.31 2.89
C GLN A 31 3.62 -1.33 1.45
N VAL A 32 2.36 -0.94 1.23
CA VAL A 32 1.77 -0.84 -0.11
C VAL A 32 2.59 0.12 -0.99
N LEU A 33 2.90 1.31 -0.48
CA LEU A 33 3.69 2.30 -1.22
C LEU A 33 5.09 1.79 -1.53
N THR A 34 5.77 1.14 -0.58
CA THR A 34 7.09 0.54 -0.81
C THR A 34 7.04 -0.49 -1.93
N ILE A 35 6.03 -1.36 -1.95
CA ILE A 35 5.89 -2.37 -3.01
C ILE A 35 5.54 -1.70 -4.34
N ALA A 36 4.65 -0.71 -4.34
CA ALA A 36 4.25 0.04 -5.53
C ALA A 36 5.46 0.73 -6.20
N THR A 37 6.34 1.35 -5.40
CA THR A 37 7.57 1.96 -5.92
C THR A 37 8.53 0.92 -6.47
N ARG A 38 8.75 -0.19 -5.77
CA ARG A 38 9.64 -1.28 -6.24
C ARG A 38 9.17 -1.91 -7.55
N THR A 39 7.87 -2.00 -7.76
CA THR A 39 7.26 -2.60 -8.95
C THR A 39 7.05 -1.59 -10.09
N GLY A 40 7.35 -0.31 -9.88
CA GLY A 40 7.16 0.75 -10.87
C GLY A 40 5.69 1.16 -11.08
N ILE A 41 4.79 0.82 -10.16
CA ILE A 41 3.38 1.26 -10.17
C ILE A 41 3.26 2.70 -9.64
N HIS A 42 4.14 3.08 -8.71
CA HIS A 42 4.19 4.43 -8.14
C HIS A 42 5.57 5.06 -8.37
N ASP A 43 5.57 6.27 -8.93
CA ASP A 43 6.76 7.09 -9.08
C ASP A 43 6.69 8.23 -8.04
N THR A 44 7.82 8.57 -7.39
CA THR A 44 7.86 9.56 -6.29
C THR A 44 7.28 10.92 -6.68
N ASN A 45 7.39 11.28 -7.96
CA ASN A 45 6.89 12.55 -8.50
C ASN A 45 5.50 12.44 -9.15
N ASP A 46 5.02 11.23 -9.46
CA ASP A 46 3.73 11.03 -10.12
C ASP A 46 2.79 10.12 -9.30
N TRP A 47 1.83 10.77 -8.65
CA TRP A 47 0.75 10.11 -7.91
C TRP A 47 -0.42 9.70 -8.80
N GLU A 48 -0.54 10.25 -10.00
CA GLU A 48 -1.67 10.02 -10.89
C GLU A 48 -1.70 8.57 -11.38
N LYS A 49 -0.53 8.03 -11.76
CA LYS A 49 -0.36 6.62 -12.13
C LYS A 49 -0.79 5.67 -11.02
N PHE A 50 -0.37 5.94 -9.79
CA PHE A 50 -0.78 5.16 -8.63
C PHE A 50 -2.28 5.30 -8.34
N ASN A 51 -2.83 6.52 -8.38
CA ASN A 51 -4.25 6.75 -8.14
C ASN A 51 -5.13 6.08 -9.19
N ARG A 52 -4.77 6.15 -10.48
CA ARG A 52 -5.44 5.41 -11.55
C ARG A 52 -5.39 3.91 -11.29
N PHE A 53 -4.24 3.38 -10.91
CA PHE A 53 -4.11 1.97 -10.54
C PHE A 53 -5.06 1.61 -9.38
N MET A 54 -5.11 2.43 -8.34
CA MET A 54 -5.99 2.22 -7.19
C MET A 54 -7.47 2.24 -7.59
N LEU A 55 -7.90 3.13 -8.47
CA LEU A 55 -9.30 3.22 -8.89
C LEU A 55 -9.72 2.06 -9.81
N HIS A 56 -8.81 1.54 -10.65
CA HIS A 56 -9.17 0.53 -11.66
C HIS A 56 -8.84 -0.90 -11.23
N ASN A 57 -7.70 -1.11 -10.57
CA ASN A 57 -7.11 -2.44 -10.36
C ASN A 57 -7.05 -2.89 -8.91
N SER A 58 -7.21 -1.99 -7.92
CA SER A 58 -7.23 -2.42 -6.51
C SER A 58 -8.49 -3.22 -6.18
N VAL A 59 -8.42 -4.05 -5.13
CA VAL A 59 -9.56 -4.88 -4.66
C VAL A 59 -10.81 -4.03 -4.43
N CYS A 60 -10.69 -2.88 -3.75
CA CYS A 60 -11.83 -2.06 -3.36
C CYS A 60 -12.09 -0.87 -4.29
N LYS A 61 -11.22 -0.60 -5.28
CA LYS A 61 -11.35 0.48 -6.29
C LYS A 61 -11.52 1.89 -5.70
N LYS A 62 -10.81 2.17 -4.60
CA LYS A 62 -10.88 3.44 -3.86
C LYS A 62 -9.48 4.01 -3.65
N SER A 63 -9.40 5.28 -3.23
CA SER A 63 -8.13 5.90 -2.81
C SER A 63 -7.63 5.30 -1.49
N LEU A 64 -6.31 5.20 -1.33
CA LEU A 64 -5.60 4.58 -0.19
C LEU A 64 -6.00 5.18 1.19
N ASN A 65 -6.45 6.44 1.21
CA ASN A 65 -6.87 7.11 2.43
C ASN A 65 -8.19 6.57 2.99
N LEU A 66 -9.08 6.07 2.11
CA LEU A 66 -10.45 5.67 2.45
C LEU A 66 -10.56 4.23 2.98
N TYR A 67 -9.47 3.46 2.95
CA TYR A 67 -9.46 2.06 3.36
C TYR A 67 -9.61 1.88 4.87
N ASN A 68 -10.34 0.83 5.25
CA ASN A 68 -10.38 0.28 6.61
C ASN A 68 -9.19 -0.67 6.86
N LEU A 69 -9.01 -1.12 8.11
CA LEU A 69 -7.85 -1.92 8.46
C LEU A 69 -7.82 -3.26 7.70
N GLU A 70 -8.94 -3.98 7.68
CA GLU A 70 -9.10 -5.27 7.00
C GLU A 70 -8.91 -5.15 5.48
N GLU A 71 -9.57 -4.18 4.84
CA GLU A 71 -9.39 -3.91 3.40
C GLU A 71 -7.92 -3.60 3.05
N LEU A 72 -7.19 -2.97 3.98
CA LEU A 72 -5.79 -2.62 3.78
C LEU A 72 -4.87 -3.85 3.87
N GLU A 73 -5.22 -4.86 4.66
CA GLU A 73 -4.52 -6.15 4.70
C GLU A 73 -4.73 -6.93 3.41
N GLU A 74 -5.96 -6.97 2.90
CA GLU A 74 -6.27 -7.55 1.59
C GLU A 74 -5.49 -6.85 0.46
N LEU A 75 -5.42 -5.51 0.52
CA LEU A 75 -4.64 -4.72 -0.42
C LEU A 75 -3.15 -5.09 -0.34
N VAL A 76 -2.57 -5.24 0.85
CA VAL A 76 -1.18 -5.69 1.01
C VAL A 76 -0.98 -7.06 0.37
N LEU A 77 -1.90 -8.01 0.56
CA LEU A 77 -1.82 -9.33 -0.06
C LEU A 77 -1.83 -9.24 -1.59
N GLN A 78 -2.69 -8.40 -2.16
CA GLN A 78 -2.71 -8.12 -3.60
C GLN A 78 -1.36 -7.57 -4.09
N PHE A 79 -0.81 -6.56 -3.41
CA PHE A 79 0.47 -5.97 -3.78
C PHE A 79 1.63 -6.96 -3.66
N ARG A 80 1.63 -7.85 -2.66
CA ARG A 80 2.60 -8.95 -2.55
C ARG A 80 2.51 -9.94 -3.71
N ALA A 81 1.31 -10.25 -4.17
CA ALA A 81 1.13 -11.11 -5.35
C ALA A 81 1.67 -10.42 -6.61
N LEU A 82 1.40 -9.12 -6.78
CA LEU A 82 1.96 -8.31 -7.87
C LEU A 82 3.49 -8.27 -7.82
N GLU A 83 4.09 -8.08 -6.65
CA GLU A 83 5.54 -8.12 -6.44
C GLU A 83 6.15 -9.45 -6.89
N ARG A 84 5.54 -10.58 -6.50
CA ARG A 84 5.99 -11.91 -6.93
C ARG A 84 5.91 -12.07 -8.44
N ASN A 85 4.81 -11.63 -9.06
CA ASN A 85 4.63 -11.70 -10.51
C ASN A 85 5.60 -10.80 -11.27
N TYR A 86 5.85 -9.60 -10.73
CA TYR A 86 6.85 -8.68 -11.24
C TYR A 86 8.24 -9.30 -11.19
N ASN A 87 8.66 -9.87 -10.05
CA ASN A 87 9.96 -10.51 -9.90
C ASN A 87 10.14 -11.68 -10.89
N LYS A 88 9.13 -12.57 -10.98
CA LYS A 88 9.13 -13.66 -11.97
C LYS A 88 9.28 -13.18 -13.41
N SER A 89 8.71 -12.02 -13.72
CA SER A 89 8.83 -11.41 -15.05
C SER A 89 10.20 -10.74 -15.22
N ALA A 90 10.70 -10.07 -14.18
CA ALA A 90 11.97 -9.38 -14.17
C ALA A 90 13.17 -10.33 -14.23
N ASP A 91 13.00 -11.62 -13.95
CA ASP A 91 14.04 -12.63 -14.16
C ASP A 91 14.14 -13.06 -15.63
N LYS A 92 13.09 -12.81 -16.44
CA LYS A 92 13.08 -13.11 -17.87
C LYS A 92 13.63 -11.93 -18.66
N THR A 93 14.77 -12.14 -19.31
CA THR A 93 15.42 -11.15 -20.20
C THR A 93 14.47 -10.70 -21.31
N GLY A 94 14.49 -9.39 -21.61
CA GLY A 94 13.68 -8.79 -22.68
C GLY A 94 12.25 -8.39 -22.27
N THR A 95 11.84 -8.66 -21.03
CA THR A 95 10.54 -8.16 -20.54
C THR A 95 10.64 -6.71 -20.07
N LYS A 96 9.49 -6.00 -20.04
CA LYS A 96 9.40 -4.64 -19.49
C LYS A 96 9.86 -4.56 -18.03
N ALA A 97 9.54 -5.59 -17.24
CA ALA A 97 9.95 -5.68 -15.85
C ALA A 97 11.48 -5.85 -15.70
N TRP A 98 12.10 -6.66 -16.56
CA TRP A 98 13.55 -6.81 -16.62
C TRP A 98 14.21 -5.49 -17.01
N ALA A 99 13.74 -4.81 -18.07
CA ALA A 99 14.27 -3.51 -18.48
C ALA A 99 14.17 -2.47 -17.36
N HIS A 100 13.04 -2.40 -16.66
CA HIS A 100 12.85 -1.50 -15.50
C HIS A 100 13.82 -1.81 -14.36
N LYS A 101 14.04 -3.09 -14.03
CA LYS A 101 14.98 -3.50 -12.96
C LYS A 101 16.42 -3.09 -13.25
N TRP A 102 16.82 -3.08 -14.52
CA TRP A 102 18.16 -2.71 -14.97
C TRP A 102 18.29 -1.25 -15.43
N GLY A 103 17.23 -0.44 -15.30
CA GLY A 103 17.24 0.97 -15.71
C GLY A 103 17.40 1.19 -17.21
N LEU A 104 17.07 0.18 -18.02
CA LEU A 104 17.15 0.28 -19.47
C LEU A 104 15.98 1.11 -20.01
N PRO A 105 16.18 1.96 -21.02
CA PRO A 105 15.10 2.68 -21.66
C PRO A 105 14.10 1.66 -22.23
N SER A 106 12.84 1.77 -21.82
CA SER A 106 11.78 0.94 -22.39
C SER A 106 11.74 1.22 -23.90
N THR A 107 12.01 0.22 -24.72
CA THR A 107 11.71 0.24 -26.17
C THR A 107 10.18 0.25 -26.32
N SER A 108 9.57 1.42 -26.15
CA SER A 108 8.19 1.67 -26.49
C SER A 108 8.17 2.33 -27.86
N ASN A 109 8.26 1.51 -28.91
CA ASN A 109 7.75 1.90 -30.22
C ASN A 109 6.27 1.51 -30.23
N ASN A 110 5.39 2.48 -30.02
CA ASN A 110 3.99 2.44 -30.40
C ASN A 110 3.54 3.85 -30.75
#